data_AF-A0A1M5NJP5-F1
#
_entry.id   AF-A0A1M5NJP5-F1
#
_cell.length_a   1.000
_cell.length_b   1.000
_cell.length_c   1.000
_cell.angle_alpha   90.00
_cell.angle_beta   90.00
_cell.angle_gamma   90.00
#
_symmetry.space_group_name_H-M   'P 1'
#
loop_
_entity.id
_entity.type
_entity.pdbx_description
1 polymer ?
#
loop_
_entity_poly.entity_id
_entity_poly.type
_entity_poly.pdbx_seq_one_letter_code
_entity_poly.pdbx_strand_id
1 'polypeptide(L)'
;MTTNPDTPRGPSVRLTEDILQNGGLTCIWLDRIAGQDQHTRLALRSTAVGRRSKGERIWFRSGREAEKVKTAILSRCFEAVRNRDSLYIKRPLDQVLELVGKTAFSLGITPISDADLAVTFDSINRRIDAAIARMQRDGSMKRINREYAELRKSGGTSGGTRDGTNGTSGTLPLPPYSEWLVGRLGNEISSCTDLVHLTRL
;
A
#
# COMPACT_ATOMS: atom_id res chain seq x y z
N MET A 1 5.45 -18.11 12.44
CA MET A 1 4.06 -17.71 12.77
C MET A 1 3.46 -17.03 11.56
N THR A 2 2.55 -17.67 10.85
CA THR A 2 1.86 -17.11 9.68
C THR A 2 0.63 -16.34 10.16
N THR A 3 0.71 -15.01 10.20
CA THR A 3 -0.44 -14.16 10.50
C THR A 3 -1.49 -14.34 9.41
N ASN A 4 -2.69 -14.75 9.80
CA ASN A 4 -3.85 -14.88 8.93
C ASN A 4 -4.12 -13.52 8.23
N PRO A 5 -4.12 -13.44 6.88
CA PRO A 5 -4.22 -12.18 6.15
C PRO A 5 -5.52 -11.39 6.44
N ASP A 6 -6.53 -12.04 7.01
CA ASP A 6 -7.84 -11.47 7.35
C ASP A 6 -7.97 -11.04 8.83
N THR A 7 -6.89 -11.07 9.62
CA THR A 7 -6.94 -10.50 10.98
C THR A 7 -7.06 -8.98 10.85
N PRO A 8 -8.04 -8.32 11.50
CA PRO A 8 -8.18 -6.87 11.41
C PRO A 8 -6.89 -6.21 11.89
N ARG A 9 -6.19 -5.59 10.94
CA ARG A 9 -4.95 -4.86 11.21
C ARG A 9 -5.30 -3.60 12.00
N GLY A 10 -4.49 -3.31 13.02
CA GLY A 10 -4.64 -2.09 13.81
C GLY A 10 -4.57 -0.82 12.94
N PRO A 11 -5.12 0.31 13.42
CA PRO A 11 -5.17 1.55 12.67
C PRO A 11 -3.77 2.03 12.23
N SER A 12 -2.74 1.80 13.05
CA SER A 12 -1.35 2.14 12.72
C SER A 12 -0.80 1.38 11.53
N VAL A 13 -1.06 0.07 11.46
CA VAL A 13 -0.63 -0.79 10.35
C VAL A 13 -1.31 -0.35 9.05
N ARG A 14 -2.63 -0.08 9.09
CA ARG A 14 -3.38 0.41 7.92
C ARG A 14 -2.88 1.77 7.45
N LEU A 15 -2.72 2.73 8.37
CA LEU A 15 -2.15 4.04 8.06
C LEU A 15 -0.77 3.92 7.44
N THR A 16 0.09 3.06 7.97
CA THR A 16 1.45 2.84 7.42
C THR A 16 1.39 2.35 5.98
N GLU A 17 0.49 1.41 5.67
CA GLU A 17 0.29 0.92 4.30
C GLU A 17 -0.22 2.03 3.39
N ASP A 18 -1.19 2.82 3.84
CA ASP A 18 -1.75 3.94 3.08
C ASP A 18 -0.69 5.02 2.80
N ILE A 19 0.15 5.35 3.78
CA ILE A 19 1.26 6.31 3.62
C ILE A 19 2.25 5.82 2.57
N LEU A 20 2.68 4.56 2.65
CA LEU A 20 3.63 4.01 1.68
C LEU A 20 3.01 3.93 0.28
N GLN A 21 1.73 3.58 0.18
CA GLN A 21 1.01 3.54 -1.08
C GLN A 21 0.82 4.94 -1.69
N ASN A 22 0.41 5.92 -0.89
CA ASN A 22 0.25 7.31 -1.32
C ASN A 22 1.59 7.99 -1.62
N GLY A 23 2.69 7.52 -1.00
CA GLY A 23 4.06 7.88 -1.37
C GLY A 23 4.49 7.37 -2.75
N GLY A 24 3.64 6.61 -3.43
CA GLY A 24 3.90 6.09 -4.78
C GLY A 24 4.68 4.78 -4.80
N LEU A 25 4.98 4.19 -3.64
CA LEU A 25 5.78 2.97 -3.54
C LEU A 25 5.12 1.83 -4.31
N THR A 26 5.88 1.25 -5.23
CA THR A 26 5.42 0.21 -6.16
C THR A 26 6.51 -0.85 -6.25
N CYS A 27 6.14 -2.12 -6.36
CA CYS A 27 7.10 -3.18 -6.66
C CYS A 27 6.92 -3.77 -8.05
N ILE A 28 8.04 -4.24 -8.57
CA ILE A 28 8.07 -5.32 -9.55
C ILE A 28 8.01 -6.63 -8.75
N TRP A 29 6.94 -7.38 -8.93
CA TRP A 29 6.76 -8.71 -8.38
C TRP A 29 7.11 -9.76 -9.43
N LEU A 30 7.89 -10.76 -9.01
CA LEU A 30 8.42 -11.84 -9.84
C LEU A 30 7.94 -13.19 -9.29
N ASP A 31 7.35 -14.00 -10.15
CA ASP A 31 6.88 -15.33 -9.80
C ASP A 31 7.21 -16.38 -10.85
N ARG A 32 7.48 -17.60 -10.37
CA ARG A 32 7.66 -18.77 -11.22
C ARG A 32 6.31 -19.20 -11.77
N ILE A 33 6.28 -19.58 -13.03
CA ILE A 33 5.09 -20.15 -13.65
C ILE A 33 5.04 -21.65 -13.32
N ALA A 34 3.93 -22.12 -12.79
CA ALA A 34 3.76 -23.51 -12.40
C ALA A 34 4.04 -24.46 -13.59
N GLY A 35 4.91 -25.44 -13.38
CA GLY A 35 5.31 -26.40 -14.42
C GLY A 35 6.30 -25.84 -15.46
N GLN A 36 6.81 -24.62 -15.29
CA GLN A 36 7.72 -23.96 -16.21
C GLN A 36 8.89 -23.30 -15.47
N ASP A 37 9.85 -24.10 -15.00
CA ASP A 37 11.00 -23.61 -14.21
C ASP A 37 11.89 -22.61 -14.96
N GLN A 38 11.80 -22.59 -16.30
CA GLN A 38 12.51 -21.66 -17.19
C GLN A 38 11.68 -20.42 -17.56
N HIS A 39 10.55 -20.16 -16.89
CA HIS A 39 9.72 -19.00 -17.15
C HIS A 39 9.38 -18.25 -15.87
N THR A 40 9.59 -16.94 -15.92
CA THR A 40 9.28 -16.02 -14.84
C THR A 40 8.28 -14.99 -15.35
N ARG A 41 7.24 -14.75 -14.57
CA ARG A 41 6.32 -13.64 -14.79
C ARG A 41 6.75 -12.45 -13.93
N LEU A 42 6.66 -11.28 -14.53
CA LEU A 42 6.96 -9.98 -13.95
C LEU A 42 5.69 -9.13 -13.99
N ALA A 43 5.21 -8.66 -12.85
CA ALA A 43 4.04 -7.77 -12.78
C ALA A 43 4.30 -6.59 -11.85
N LEU A 44 3.70 -5.44 -12.16
CA LEU A 44 3.69 -4.33 -11.21
C LEU A 44 2.60 -4.51 -10.17
N ARG A 45 2.95 -4.24 -8.91
CA ARG A 45 2.04 -4.33 -7.78
C ARG A 45 2.24 -3.13 -6.85
N SER A 46 1.14 -2.62 -6.30
CA SER A 46 1.19 -1.67 -5.20
C SER A 46 1.60 -2.37 -3.90
N THR A 47 1.97 -1.59 -2.89
CA THR A 47 2.36 -2.10 -1.56
C THR A 47 1.33 -3.04 -0.93
N ALA A 48 0.05 -2.68 -0.98
CA ALA A 48 -1.03 -3.46 -0.39
C ALA A 48 -1.16 -4.87 -0.99
N VAL A 49 -0.97 -5.00 -2.31
CA VAL A 49 -1.07 -6.27 -3.03
C VAL A 49 0.27 -7.03 -2.96
N GLY A 50 1.38 -6.34 -3.22
CA GLY A 50 2.71 -6.92 -3.31
C GLY A 50 3.15 -7.62 -2.03
N ARG A 51 2.83 -7.07 -0.85
CA ARG A 51 3.20 -7.70 0.43
C ARG A 51 2.49 -9.03 0.69
N ARG A 52 1.32 -9.26 0.09
CA ARG A 52 0.50 -10.48 0.28
C ARG A 52 0.81 -11.59 -0.73
N SER A 53 1.35 -11.23 -1.89
CA SER A 53 1.70 -12.19 -2.94
C SER A 53 2.96 -12.98 -2.56
N LYS A 54 2.95 -14.30 -2.82
CA LYS A 54 4.15 -15.13 -2.75
C LYS A 54 5.02 -14.86 -3.97
N GLY A 55 6.34 -14.74 -3.80
CA GLY A 55 7.28 -14.46 -4.88
C GLY A 55 8.31 -13.42 -4.48
N GLU A 56 9.22 -13.12 -5.40
CA GLU A 56 10.30 -12.17 -5.17
C GLU A 56 9.85 -10.76 -5.55
N ARG A 57 10.33 -9.77 -4.80
CA ARG A 57 9.86 -8.38 -4.93
C ARG A 57 11.03 -7.44 -4.94
N ILE A 58 10.98 -6.50 -5.87
CA ILE A 58 11.91 -5.39 -5.95
C ILE A 58 11.10 -4.12 -5.89
N TRP A 59 11.34 -3.30 -4.87
CA TRP A 59 10.57 -2.08 -4.61
C TRP A 59 11.20 -0.85 -5.27
N PHE A 60 10.34 0.09 -5.64
CA PHE A 60 10.70 1.34 -6.28
C PHE A 60 9.96 2.49 -5.60
N ARG A 61 10.59 3.67 -5.56
CA ARG A 61 10.04 4.84 -4.86
C ARG A 61 8.76 5.34 -5.52
N SER A 62 8.62 5.10 -6.83
CA SER A 62 7.43 5.46 -7.57
C SER A 62 7.03 4.40 -8.58
N GLY A 63 5.73 4.36 -8.91
CA GLY A 63 5.23 3.59 -10.05
C GLY A 63 5.89 3.99 -11.38
N ARG A 64 6.32 5.25 -11.52
CA ARG A 64 7.05 5.75 -12.69
C ARG A 64 8.43 5.11 -12.84
N GLU A 65 9.15 4.93 -11.73
CA GLU A 65 10.43 4.21 -11.74
C GLU A 65 10.24 2.75 -12.11
N ALA A 66 9.26 2.07 -11.49
CA ALA A 66 8.96 0.67 -11.77
C ALA A 66 8.56 0.46 -13.25
N GLU A 67 7.72 1.33 -13.80
CA GLU A 67 7.33 1.27 -15.23
C GLU A 67 8.50 1.58 -16.17
N LYS A 68 9.40 2.50 -15.81
CA LYS A 68 10.63 2.76 -16.59
C LYS A 68 11.50 1.52 -16.68
N VAL A 69 11.71 0.83 -15.56
CA VAL A 69 12.48 -0.42 -15.51
C VAL A 69 11.80 -1.51 -16.35
N LYS A 70 10.50 -1.75 -16.13
CA LYS A 70 9.70 -2.72 -16.90
C LYS A 70 9.75 -2.46 -18.41
N THR A 71 9.60 -1.20 -18.83
CA THR A 71 9.66 -0.81 -20.24
C THR A 71 11.05 -1.05 -20.81
N ALA A 72 12.11 -0.68 -20.08
CA ALA A 72 13.48 -0.93 -20.52
C ALA A 72 13.80 -2.43 -20.66
N ILE A 73 13.26 -3.28 -19.79
CA ILE A 73 13.37 -4.74 -19.92
C ILE A 73 12.69 -5.21 -21.20
N LEU A 74 11.45 -4.76 -21.45
CA LEU A 74 10.70 -5.13 -22.66
C LEU A 74 11.45 -4.71 -23.94
N SER A 75 12.11 -3.54 -23.95
CA SER A 75 12.86 -3.07 -25.11
C SER A 75 14.20 -3.78 -25.33
N ARG A 76 14.80 -4.37 -24.29
CA ARG A 76 16.17 -4.93 -24.34
C ARG A 76 16.21 -6.45 -24.27
N CYS A 77 15.14 -7.10 -23.83
CA CYS A 77 15.06 -8.55 -23.67
C CYS A 77 14.18 -9.15 -24.77
N PHE A 78 14.80 -9.75 -25.79
CA PHE A 78 14.09 -10.42 -26.89
C PHE A 78 13.19 -11.59 -26.44
N GLU A 79 13.49 -12.17 -25.28
CA GLU A 79 12.73 -13.27 -24.67
C GLU A 79 11.55 -12.78 -23.82
N ALA A 80 11.35 -11.46 -23.70
CA ALA A 80 10.25 -10.86 -22.96
C ALA A 80 9.01 -10.70 -23.85
N VAL A 81 7.91 -11.32 -23.44
CA VAL A 81 6.61 -11.21 -24.09
C VAL A 81 5.67 -10.43 -23.17
N ARG A 82 5.07 -9.35 -23.69
CA ARG A 82 4.07 -8.57 -22.95
C ARG A 82 2.72 -9.27 -22.98
N ASN A 83 2.05 -9.33 -21.83
CA ASN A 83 0.67 -9.79 -21.71
C ASN A 83 -0.09 -8.92 -20.71
N ARG A 84 -1.07 -8.15 -21.19
CA ARG A 84 -1.87 -7.16 -20.45
C ARG A 84 -0.99 -6.32 -19.50
N ASP A 85 -0.93 -6.72 -18.23
CA ASP A 85 -0.25 -6.00 -17.14
C ASP A 85 1.11 -6.60 -16.73
N SER A 86 1.49 -7.73 -17.33
CA SER A 86 2.68 -8.51 -16.97
C SER A 86 3.64 -8.69 -18.16
N LEU A 87 4.90 -8.97 -17.85
CA LEU A 87 5.89 -9.48 -18.80
C LEU A 87 6.18 -10.94 -18.46
N TYR A 88 6.27 -11.77 -19.49
CA TYR A 88 6.67 -13.16 -19.40
C TYR A 88 8.07 -13.28 -19.98
N ILE A 89 9.01 -13.76 -19.19
CA ILE A 89 10.42 -13.86 -19.61
C ILE A 89 10.81 -15.33 -19.53
N LYS A 90 11.32 -15.87 -20.64
CA LYS A 90 11.82 -17.25 -20.72
C LYS A 90 13.19 -17.39 -20.05
N ARG A 91 13.26 -17.07 -18.76
CA ARG A 91 14.44 -17.24 -17.89
C ARG A 91 14.05 -17.67 -16.48
N PRO A 92 14.96 -18.36 -15.77
CA PRO A 92 14.85 -18.60 -14.33
C PRO A 92 14.71 -17.32 -13.51
N LEU A 93 14.09 -17.45 -12.34
CA LEU A 93 13.74 -16.33 -11.44
C LEU A 93 14.96 -15.50 -11.01
N ASP A 94 16.06 -16.16 -10.67
CA ASP A 94 17.33 -15.56 -10.26
C ASP A 94 17.93 -14.68 -11.37
N GLN A 95 17.89 -15.15 -12.62
CA GLN A 95 18.37 -14.37 -13.77
C GLN A 95 17.48 -13.16 -14.06
N VAL A 96 16.17 -13.29 -13.85
CA VAL A 96 15.23 -12.17 -14.01
C VAL A 96 15.39 -11.14 -12.90
N LEU A 97 15.63 -11.58 -11.66
CA LEU A 97 15.98 -10.70 -10.54
C LEU A 97 17.22 -9.86 -10.88
N GLU A 98 18.29 -10.52 -11.34
CA GLU A 98 19.53 -9.85 -11.74
C GLU A 98 19.29 -8.88 -12.90
N LEU A 99 18.48 -9.26 -13.89
CA LEU A 99 18.10 -8.42 -15.02
C LEU A 99 17.37 -7.15 -14.56
N VAL A 100 16.42 -7.26 -13.63
CA VAL A 100 15.69 -6.12 -13.08
C VAL A 100 16.65 -5.19 -12.34
N GLY A 101 17.52 -5.74 -11.49
CA GLY A 101 18.53 -4.97 -10.74
C GLY A 101 19.49 -4.21 -11.66
N LYS A 102 20.08 -4.89 -12.64
CA LYS A 102 20.98 -4.29 -13.64
C LYS A 102 20.28 -3.21 -14.47
N THR A 103 19.02 -3.47 -14.86
CA THR A 103 18.25 -2.50 -15.63
C THR A 103 17.97 -1.24 -14.82
N ALA A 104 17.53 -1.39 -13.56
CA ALA A 104 17.32 -0.27 -12.66
C ALA A 104 18.60 0.55 -12.45
N PHE A 105 19.72 -0.11 -12.17
CA PHE A 105 21.01 0.55 -12.04
C PHE A 105 21.41 1.33 -13.30
N SER A 106 21.23 0.75 -14.50
CA SER A 106 21.51 1.42 -15.77
C SER A 106 20.65 2.66 -16.03
N LEU A 107 19.51 2.77 -15.34
CA LEU A 107 18.60 3.91 -15.42
C LEU A 107 18.84 4.93 -14.29
N GLY A 108 19.86 4.72 -13.44
CA GLY A 108 20.12 5.55 -12.26
C GLY A 108 19.04 5.40 -11.17
N ILE A 109 18.32 4.28 -11.15
CA ILE A 109 17.27 3.97 -10.19
C ILE A 109 17.82 2.97 -9.17
N THR A 110 17.81 3.34 -7.90
CA THR A 110 18.18 2.45 -6.79
C THR A 110 16.95 1.70 -6.30
N PRO A 111 16.83 0.39 -6.53
CA PRO A 111 15.73 -0.39 -5.98
C PRO A 111 15.84 -0.53 -4.46
N ILE A 112 14.71 -0.72 -3.81
CA ILE A 112 14.60 -0.94 -2.37
C ILE A 112 14.39 -2.43 -2.13
N SER A 113 15.15 -3.01 -1.19
CA SER A 113 15.00 -4.42 -0.84
C SER A 113 13.78 -4.66 0.06
N ASP A 114 13.30 -5.90 0.11
CA ASP A 114 12.22 -6.30 1.03
C ASP A 114 12.60 -6.03 2.51
N ALA A 115 13.88 -6.18 2.86
CA ALA A 115 14.39 -5.94 4.21
C ALA A 115 14.34 -4.44 4.57
N ASP A 116 14.79 -3.57 3.67
CA ASP A 116 14.76 -2.11 3.88
C ASP A 116 13.32 -1.60 3.95
N LEU A 117 12.43 -2.17 3.14
CA LEU A 117 11.01 -1.86 3.22
C LEU A 117 10.42 -2.30 4.58
N ALA A 118 10.77 -3.49 5.07
CA ALA A 118 10.29 -3.96 6.37
C ALA A 118 10.73 -3.03 7.51
N VAL A 119 12.01 -2.61 7.52
CA VAL A 119 12.53 -1.64 8.49
C VAL A 119 11.80 -0.30 8.40
N THR A 120 11.56 0.18 7.18
CA THR A 120 10.83 1.43 6.95
C THR A 120 9.40 1.33 7.46
N PHE A 121 8.72 0.22 7.14
CA PHE A 121 7.37 -0.06 7.57
C PHE A 121 7.26 -0.02 9.10
N ASP A 122 8.14 -0.76 9.80
CA ASP A 122 8.14 -0.84 11.25
C ASP A 122 8.44 0.53 11.90
N SER A 123 9.34 1.32 11.30
CA SER A 123 9.67 2.67 11.77
C SER A 123 8.47 3.62 11.66
N ILE A 124 7.77 3.64 10.53
CA ILE A 124 6.54 4.43 10.36
C ILE A 124 5.48 3.95 11.35
N ASN A 125 5.27 2.64 11.44
CA ASN A 125 4.25 2.06 12.30
C ASN A 125 4.45 2.45 13.77
N ARG A 126 5.69 2.38 14.28
CA ARG A 126 6.02 2.81 15.66
C ARG A 126 5.76 4.29 15.90
N ARG A 127 6.05 5.16 14.92
CA ARG A 127 5.78 6.61 15.03
C ARG A 127 4.28 6.88 15.13
N ILE A 128 3.48 6.16 14.35
CA ILE A 128 2.01 6.27 14.38
C ILE A 128 1.46 5.73 15.70
N ASP A 129 1.94 4.57 16.17
CA ASP A 129 1.55 4.02 17.47
C ASP A 129 1.85 5.01 18.61
N ALA A 130 3.03 5.64 18.60
CA ALA A 130 3.40 6.65 19.58
C ALA A 130 2.50 7.90 19.51
N ALA A 131 2.11 8.33 18.31
CA ALA A 131 1.19 9.44 18.12
C ALA A 131 -0.22 9.11 18.65
N ILE A 132 -0.75 7.94 18.31
CA ILE A 132 -2.04 7.44 18.82
C ILE A 132 -2.02 7.36 20.36
N ALA A 133 -0.94 6.83 20.95
CA ALA A 133 -0.79 6.75 22.40
C ALA A 133 -0.74 8.14 23.06
N ARG A 134 -0.11 9.14 22.43
CA ARG A 134 -0.17 10.54 22.91
C ARG A 134 -1.60 11.07 22.90
N MET A 135 -2.32 10.89 21.80
CA MET A 135 -3.72 11.33 21.66
C MET A 135 -4.69 10.64 22.63
N GLN A 136 -4.36 9.40 23.04
CA GLN A 136 -5.12 8.72 24.09
C GLN A 136 -4.88 9.36 25.46
N ARG A 137 -3.64 9.77 25.76
CA ARG A 137 -3.28 10.40 27.03
C ARG A 137 -3.83 11.82 27.17
N ASP A 138 -3.77 12.62 26.11
CA ASP A 138 -4.25 14.01 26.14
C ASP A 138 -5.77 14.16 25.94
N GLY A 139 -6.48 13.07 25.65
CA GLY A 139 -7.93 13.06 25.47
C GLY A 139 -8.41 13.38 24.05
N SER A 140 -7.52 13.69 23.11
CA SER A 140 -7.85 13.92 21.69
C SER A 140 -8.57 12.73 21.06
N MET A 141 -8.18 11.50 21.43
CA MET A 141 -8.86 10.29 20.95
C MET A 141 -10.31 10.20 21.43
N LYS A 142 -10.61 10.67 22.66
CA LYS A 142 -12.01 10.72 23.15
C LYS A 142 -12.83 11.71 22.34
N ARG A 143 -12.24 12.85 21.95
CA ARG A 143 -12.88 13.83 21.07
C ARG A 143 -13.19 13.24 19.70
N ILE A 144 -12.23 12.54 19.09
CA ILE A 144 -12.39 11.85 17.80
C ILE A 144 -13.51 10.79 17.87
N ASN A 145 -13.57 10.02 18.96
CA ASN A 145 -14.63 9.02 19.13
C ASN A 145 -16.02 9.65 19.26
N ARG A 146 -16.13 10.81 19.92
CA ARG A 146 -17.39 11.57 20.03
C ARG A 146 -17.84 12.12 18.68
N GLU A 147 -16.91 12.64 17.89
CA GLU A 147 -17.16 13.12 16.52
C GLU A 147 -17.83 12.03 15.67
N TYR A 148 -17.28 10.81 15.66
CA TYR A 148 -17.89 9.69 14.93
C TYR A 148 -19.28 9.31 15.47
N ALA A 149 -19.46 9.33 16.79
CA ALA A 149 -20.74 9.02 17.41
C ALA A 149 -21.82 10.06 17.06
N GLU A 150 -21.45 11.33 16.96
CA GLU A 150 -22.33 12.42 16.52
C GLU A 150 -22.69 12.27 15.04
N LEU A 151 -21.71 12.02 14.16
CA LEU A 151 -21.95 11.76 12.74
C LEU A 151 -22.89 10.58 12.50
N ARG A 152 -22.77 9.53 13.32
CA ARG A 152 -23.67 8.37 13.25
C ARG A 152 -25.09 8.70 13.70
N LYS A 153 -25.26 9.60 14.68
CA LYS A 153 -26.58 10.07 15.13
C LYS A 153 -27.22 11.00 14.09
N SER A 154 -26.47 11.94 13.53
CA SER A 154 -26.95 12.87 12.51
C SER A 154 -27.26 12.17 11.18
N GLY A 155 -26.48 11.16 10.80
CA GLY A 155 -26.75 10.31 9.63
C GLY A 155 -27.78 9.19 9.86
N GLY A 156 -28.23 9.01 11.11
CA GLY A 156 -29.17 7.96 11.54
C GLY A 156 -30.59 8.44 11.83
N THR A 157 -30.93 9.70 11.51
CA THR A 157 -32.28 10.22 11.73
C THR A 157 -33.18 9.93 10.52
N SER A 158 -33.37 8.65 10.20
CA SER A 158 -34.65 8.19 9.65
C SER A 158 -35.57 7.92 10.83
N GLY A 159 -36.05 9.00 11.45
CA GLY A 159 -37.18 8.91 12.36
C GLY A 159 -38.39 8.48 11.55
N GLY A 160 -38.96 7.33 11.88
CA GLY A 160 -40.27 6.95 11.37
C GLY A 160 -41.30 7.98 11.82
N THR A 161 -41.82 8.78 10.90
CA THR A 161 -43.21 9.25 10.94
C THR A 161 -43.66 9.52 9.50
N ARG A 162 -44.81 8.93 9.17
CA ARG A 162 -45.55 9.05 7.91
C ARG A 162 -45.72 10.53 7.52
N ASP A 163 -45.22 10.94 6.35
CA ASP A 163 -46.03 11.40 5.22
C ASP A 163 -45.14 11.90 4.10
N GLY A 164 -45.56 11.63 2.86
CA GLY A 164 -44.76 11.83 1.67
C GLY A 164 -44.47 13.30 1.37
N THR A 165 -43.25 13.57 0.92
CA THR A 165 -42.94 14.36 -0.28
C THR A 165 -41.43 14.36 -0.53
N ASN A 166 -41.07 14.35 -1.81
CA ASN A 166 -39.73 14.15 -2.35
C ASN A 166 -38.67 15.11 -1.78
N GLY A 167 -37.52 14.55 -1.40
CA GLY A 167 -36.31 15.32 -1.06
C GLY A 167 -35.06 14.45 -1.11
N THR A 168 -34.40 14.44 -2.27
CA THR A 168 -33.11 13.77 -2.50
C THR A 168 -31.99 14.50 -1.78
N SER A 169 -31.77 14.24 -0.49
CA SER A 169 -30.52 14.59 0.20
C SER A 169 -29.68 13.34 0.36
N GLY A 170 -28.77 13.13 -0.59
CA GLY A 170 -27.84 12.02 -0.63
C GLY A 170 -26.76 12.16 0.43
N THR A 171 -27.07 11.84 1.68
CA THR A 171 -26.04 11.51 2.67
C THR A 171 -25.58 10.08 2.41
N LEU A 172 -24.40 9.95 1.81
CA LEU A 172 -23.73 8.65 1.69
C LEU A 172 -23.63 8.01 3.08
N PRO A 173 -23.85 6.68 3.20
CA PRO A 173 -23.78 6.00 4.47
C PRO A 173 -22.39 6.18 5.10
N LEU A 174 -22.36 6.48 6.41
CA LEU A 174 -21.12 6.65 7.16
C LEU A 174 -20.29 5.36 7.07
N PRO A 175 -19.00 5.42 6.71
CA PRO A 175 -18.16 4.23 6.59
C PRO A 175 -17.94 3.56 7.95
N PRO A 176 -17.56 2.27 7.99
CA PRO A 176 -17.20 1.59 9.23
C PRO A 176 -16.18 2.39 10.05
N TYR A 177 -16.31 2.37 11.38
CA TYR A 177 -15.49 3.16 12.29
C TYR A 177 -13.98 2.99 12.05
N SER A 178 -13.53 1.77 11.76
CA SER A 178 -12.12 1.48 11.49
C SER A 178 -11.60 2.12 10.21
N GLU A 179 -12.43 2.31 9.19
CA GLU A 179 -12.06 2.98 7.93
C GLU A 179 -12.10 4.50 8.10
N TRP A 180 -13.15 5.00 8.76
CA TRP A 180 -13.27 6.41 9.10
C TRP A 180 -12.10 6.88 9.97
N LEU A 181 -11.75 6.12 11.02
CA LEU A 181 -10.69 6.45 11.94
C LEU A 181 -9.33 6.52 11.24
N VAL A 182 -9.05 5.61 10.29
CA VAL A 182 -7.83 5.65 9.48
C VAL A 182 -7.78 6.96 8.68
N GLY A 183 -8.84 7.31 7.96
CA GLY A 183 -8.88 8.59 7.22
C GLY A 183 -8.70 9.81 8.13
N ARG A 184 -9.38 9.83 9.28
CA ARG A 184 -9.32 10.94 10.25
C ARG A 184 -7.94 11.09 10.89
N LEU A 185 -7.30 9.98 11.27
CA LEU A 185 -5.96 9.97 11.84
C LEU A 185 -4.89 10.33 10.80
N GLY A 186 -5.07 9.96 9.54
CA GLY A 186 -4.17 10.35 8.45
C GLY A 186 -4.02 11.88 8.33
N ASN A 187 -5.11 12.62 8.55
CA ASN A 187 -5.08 14.08 8.55
C ASN A 187 -4.34 14.67 9.77
N GLU A 188 -4.50 14.08 10.96
CA GLU A 188 -3.87 14.56 12.21
C GLU A 188 -2.38 14.22 12.31
N ILE A 189 -1.97 13.07 11.78
CA ILE A 189 -0.65 12.47 12.03
C ILE A 189 0.27 12.63 10.80
N SER A 190 -0.17 13.33 9.75
CA SER A 190 0.57 13.54 8.49
C SER A 190 2.02 14.08 8.65
N SER A 191 2.32 14.80 9.73
CA SER A 191 3.67 15.28 10.05
C SER A 191 4.61 14.20 10.59
N CYS A 192 4.08 13.09 11.12
CA CYS A 192 4.86 12.00 11.70
C CYS A 192 5.28 10.95 10.66
N THR A 193 4.87 11.13 9.41
CA THR A 193 4.86 10.09 8.37
C THR A 193 5.81 10.36 7.22
N ASP A 194 6.74 11.31 7.41
CA ASP A 194 7.72 11.66 6.39
C ASP A 194 8.55 10.42 5.97
N LEU A 195 8.60 10.23 4.65
CA LEU A 195 9.29 9.14 3.94
C LEU A 195 10.69 9.54 3.48
N VAL A 196 11.18 10.75 3.81
CA VAL A 196 12.52 11.26 3.42
C VAL A 196 13.64 10.24 3.72
N HIS A 197 13.50 9.38 4.72
CA HIS A 197 14.48 8.35 5.07
C HIS A 197 14.52 7.10 4.17
N LEU A 198 13.59 6.92 3.22
CA LEU A 198 13.71 5.88 2.17
C LEU A 198 14.86 6.17 1.18
N THR A 199 15.53 7.32 1.32
CA THR A 199 16.47 7.84 0.32
C THR A 199 17.95 7.88 0.70
N ARG A 200 18.38 7.20 1.77
CA ARG A 200 19.81 7.11 2.09
C ARG A 200 20.25 5.67 2.36
N LEU A 201 20.46 4.94 1.28
CA LEU A 201 21.54 3.96 1.13
C LEU A 201 22.22 4.23 -0.21
#